data_AF-A0A6S6SJK8-F1
#
_entry.id   AF-A0A6S6SJK8-F1
#
_cell.length_a   1.000
_cell.length_b   1.000
_cell.length_c   1.000
_cell.angle_alpha   90.00
_cell.angle_beta   90.00
_cell.angle_gamma   90.00
#
_symmetry.space_group_name_H-M   'P 1'
#
loop_
_entity.id
_entity.type
_entity.pdbx_description
1 polymer ?
#
loop_
_entity_poly.entity_id
_entity_poly.type
_entity_poly.pdbx_seq_one_letter_code
_entity_poly.pdbx_strand_id
1 'polypeptide(L)' 'MNNEELLNLYLEKLRLLTLESLNEQKNLSVMEALKKSMVFLEGELTGY' A
#
# COMPACT_ATOMS: atom_id res chain seq x y z
N MET A 1 13.76 -13.23 -6.50
CA MET A 1 12.34 -13.32 -6.88
C MET A 1 12.21 -12.96 -8.33
N ASN A 2 11.35 -13.65 -9.06
CA ASN A 2 10.97 -13.23 -10.40
C ASN A 2 10.03 -12.00 -10.32
N ASN A 3 9.82 -11.30 -11.43
CA ASN A 3 9.02 -10.07 -11.46
C ASN A 3 7.57 -10.30 -11.02
N GLU A 4 7.01 -11.49 -11.22
CA GLU A 4 5.66 -11.86 -10.83
C GLU A 4 5.54 -12.05 -9.31
N GLU A 5 6.48 -12.77 -8.70
CA GLU A 5 6.60 -12.92 -7.25
C GLU A 5 6.76 -11.55 -6.58
N LEU A 6 7.56 -10.67 -7.19
CA LEU A 6 7.81 -9.33 -6.64
C LEU A 6 6.57 -8.44 -6.74
N LEU A 7 5.86 -8.49 -7.88
CA LEU A 7 4.59 -7.80 -8.06
C LEU A 7 3.56 -8.28 -7.02
N ASN A 8 3.40 -9.59 -6.85
CA ASN A 8 2.47 -10.17 -5.90
C ASN A 8 2.78 -9.74 -4.46
N LEU A 9 4.06 -9.71 -4.09
CA LEU A 9 4.48 -9.21 -2.78
C LEU A 9 4.10 -7.74 -2.56
N TYR A 10 4.33 -6.89 -3.56
CA TYR A 10 3.99 -5.46 -3.46
C TYR A 10 2.48 -5.21 -3.43
N LEU A 11 1.70 -5.99 -4.18
CA LEU A 11 0.24 -5.91 -4.15
C LEU A 11 -0.32 -6.33 -2.79
N GLU A 12 0.22 -7.39 -2.19
CA GLU A 12 -0.22 -7.82 -0.86
C GLU A 12 0.14 -6.78 0.22
N LYS A 13 1.36 -6.21 0.17
CA LYS A 13 1.74 -5.09 1.04
C LYS A 13 0.80 -3.89 0.87
N LEU A 14 0.53 -3.48 -0.37
CA LEU A 14 -0.35 -2.36 -0.66
C LEU A 14 -1.76 -2.58 -0.09
N ARG A 15 -2.29 -3.80 -0.24
CA ARG A 15 -3.59 -4.20 0.29
C ARG A 15 -3.65 -4.10 1.82
N LEU A 16 -2.63 -4.60 2.52
CA LEU A 16 -2.55 -4.53 3.99
C LEU A 16 -2.53 -3.07 4.48
N LEU A 17 -1.64 -2.25 3.92
CA LEU A 17 -1.54 -0.82 4.26
C LEU A 17 -2.85 -0.06 3.99
N THR A 18 -3.54 -0.40 2.91
CA THR A 18 -4.83 0.22 2.57
C THR A 18 -5.89 -0.13 3.60
N LEU A 19 -5.95 -1.40 4.02
CA LEU A 19 -6.90 -1.87 5.03
C LEU A 19 -6.61 -1.25 6.40
N GLU A 20 -5.34 -1.17 6.80
CA GLU A 20 -4.92 -0.48 8.02
C GLU A 20 -5.37 0.99 8.00
N SER A 21 -5.12 1.70 6.90
CA SER A 21 -5.51 3.10 6.76
C SER A 21 -7.02 3.32 6.84
N LEU A 22 -7.81 2.42 6.24
CA LEU A 22 -9.28 2.45 6.32
C LEU A 22 -9.80 2.15 7.73
N ASN A 23 -9.16 1.23 8.46
CA ASN A 23 -9.53 0.88 9.82
C ASN A 23 -9.22 2.00 10.82
N GLU A 24 -8.12 2.72 10.62
CA GLU A 24 -7.70 3.84 11.46
C GLU A 24 -8.50 5.12 11.19
N GLN A 25 -8.91 5.36 9.94
CA GLN A 25 -9.53 6.61 9.51
C GLN A 25 -10.99 6.40 9.11
N LYS A 26 -11.90 6.66 10.05
CA LYS A 26 -13.36 6.40 9.93
C LYS A 26 -14.08 7.04 8.73
N ASN A 27 -13.46 8.02 8.05
CA ASN A 27 -14.06 8.75 6.92
C ASN A 27 -13.15 8.78 5.68
N LEU A 28 -12.10 7.96 5.63
CA LEU A 28 -11.21 7.92 4.48
C LEU A 28 -11.86 7.12 3.35
N SER A 29 -11.92 7.67 2.14
CA SER A 29 -12.38 6.88 1.00
C SER A 29 -11.34 5.81 0.64
N VAL A 30 -11.81 4.69 0.06
CA VAL A 30 -10.93 3.62 -0.44
C VAL A 30 -9.87 4.15 -1.40
N MET A 31 -10.23 5.12 -2.24
CA MET A 31 -9.31 5.74 -3.20
C MET A 31 -8.22 6.58 -2.51
N GLU A 32 -8.57 7.32 -1.46
CA GLU A 32 -7.58 8.08 -0.68
C GLU A 32 -6.66 7.16 0.12
N ALA A 33 -7.20 6.09 0.70
CA ALA A 33 -6.43 5.06 1.37
C ALA A 33 -5.40 4.43 0.43
N LEU A 34 -5.84 3.98 -0.74
CA LEU A 34 -4.95 3.40 -1.77
C LEU A 34 -3.84 4.36 -2.17
N LYS A 35 -4.17 5.64 -2.44
CA LYS A 35 -3.16 6.65 -2.80
C LYS A 35 -2.11 6.84 -1.70
N LYS A 36 -2.54 6.95 -0.44
CA LYS A 36 -1.61 7.07 0.69
C LYS A 36 -0.71 5.83 0.80
N SER A 37 -1.29 4.64 0.69
CA SER A 37 -0.55 3.38 0.77
C SER A 37 0.45 3.20 -0.37
N MET A 38 0.12 3.67 -1.60
CA MET A 38 1.06 3.67 -2.72
C MET A 38 2.26 4.59 -2.46
N VAL A 39 2.02 5.82 -1.96
CA VAL A 39 3.09 6.77 -1.61
C VAL A 39 4.00 6.21 -0.52
N PHE A 40 3.42 5.56 0.50
CA PHE A 40 4.18 4.92 1.56
C PHE A 40 5.07 3.78 1.02
N LEU A 41 4.48 2.90 0.19
CA LEU A 41 5.21 1.78 -0.40
C LEU A 41 6.33 2.27 -1.34
N GLU A 42 6.10 3.35 -2.08
CA GLU A 42 7.14 4.00 -2.90
C GLU A 42 8.30 4.55 -2.04
N GLY A 43 7.99 5.16 -0.89
CA GLY A 43 8.99 5.60 0.10
C GLY A 43 9.82 4.43 0.64
N GLU A 44 9.18 3.34 1.07
CA GLU A 44 9.88 2.13 1.54
C GLU A 44 10.84 1.55 0.47
N LEU A 45 10.44 1.59 -0.80
CA LEU A 45 11.23 1.04 -1.90
C LEU A 45 12.37 1.95 -2.36
N THR A 46 12.22 3.26 -2.19
CA THR A 46 13.23 4.25 -2.57
C THR A 46 14.18 4.62 -1.42
N GLY A 47 13.88 4.18 -0.19
CA GLY A 47 14.72 4.36 0.99
C GLY A 47 14.67 5.76 1.60
N TYR A 48 13.61 6.52 1.32
CA TYR A 48 13.36 7.86 1.89
C TYR A 48 12.24 7.83 2.93
#